data_AF-A0A4W5R9I1-F1
#
_entry.id   AF-A0A4W5R9I1-F1
#
_cell.length_a   1.000
_cell.length_b   1.000
_cell.length_c   1.000
_cell.angle_alpha   90.00
_cell.angle_beta   90.00
_cell.angle_gamma   90.00
#
_symmetry.space_group_name_H-M   'P 1'
#
loop_
_entity.id
_entity.type
_entity.pdbx_description
1 polymer ?
#
loop_
_entity_poly.entity_id
_entity_poly.type
_entity_poly.pdbx_seq_one_letter_code
_entity_poly.pdbx_strand_id
1 'polypeptide(L)' 'MQRLCFARLFYLQPKYAVLDEATSALTEDAEGQMYRGCKQLGMTLVSLGHRSSLEKYHDVSLKLCGEGRWELTKLKEE' A
#
# COMPACT_ATOMS: atom_id res chain seq x y z
N MET A 1 -3.17 -11.90 12.13
CA MET A 1 -3.75 -10.59 12.52
C MET A 1 -4.01 -9.69 11.31
N GLN A 2 -3.03 -9.49 10.41
CA GLN A 2 -3.13 -8.59 9.23
C GLN A 2 -4.39 -8.80 8.37
N ARG A 3 -4.78 -10.05 8.08
CA ARG A 3 -6.01 -10.35 7.31
C ARG A 3 -7.30 -9.80 7.95
N LEU A 4 -7.38 -9.79 9.27
CA LEU A 4 -8.55 -9.24 9.99
C LEU A 4 -8.56 -7.70 9.92
N CYS A 5 -7.38 -7.06 9.94
CA CYS A 5 -7.26 -5.62 9.71
C CYS A 5 -7.76 -5.25 8.30
N PHE A 6 -7.41 -6.03 7.29
CA PHE A 6 -7.96 -5.85 5.93
C PHE A 6 -9.47 -6.10 5.87
N ALA A 7 -10.01 -7.09 6.60
CA ALA A 7 -11.46 -7.27 6.68
C ALA A 7 -12.16 -6.02 7.26
N ARG A 8 -11.60 -5.41 8.33
CA ARG A 8 -12.09 -4.14 8.87
C ARG A 8 -11.97 -3.00 7.85
N LEU A 9 -10.86 -2.93 7.11
CA LEU A 9 -10.64 -1.92 6.09
C LEU A 9 -11.68 -2.02 4.95
N PHE A 10 -11.94 -3.23 4.46
CA PHE A 10 -12.93 -3.50 3.42
C PHE A 10 -14.36 -3.23 3.88
N TYR A 11 -14.66 -3.46 5.15
CA TYR A 11 -15.97 -3.16 5.72
C TYR A 11 -16.22 -1.65 5.81
N LEU A 12 -15.22 -0.88 6.26
CA LEU A 12 -15.35 0.55 6.48
C LEU A 12 -15.20 1.41 5.21
N GLN A 13 -14.47 0.92 4.20
CA GLN A 13 -14.22 1.60 2.92
C GLN A 13 -13.85 3.08 3.07
N PRO A 14 -12.82 3.43 3.87
CA PRO A 14 -12.42 4.81 4.04
C PRO A 14 -11.87 5.39 2.73
N LYS A 15 -12.05 6.70 2.50
CA LYS A 15 -11.47 7.38 1.32
C LYS A 15 -9.94 7.25 1.26
N TYR A 16 -9.28 7.24 2.42
CA TYR A 16 -7.84 7.09 2.57
C TYR A 16 -7.53 5.99 3.57
N ALA A 17 -6.62 5.08 3.20
CA ALA A 17 -6.12 4.02 4.05
C ALA A 17 -4.59 4.18 4.22
N VAL A 18 -4.15 4.28 5.48
CA VAL A 18 -2.72 4.30 5.83
C VAL A 18 -2.34 2.91 6.32
N LEU A 19 -1.39 2.27 5.65
CA LEU A 19 -0.98 0.89 5.85
C LEU A 19 0.49 0.84 6.24
N ASP A 20 0.78 0.67 7.54
CA ASP A 20 2.16 0.55 8.04
C ASP A 20 2.56 -0.91 8.19
N GLU A 21 3.43 -1.40 7.30
CA GLU A 21 3.89 -2.80 7.23
C GLU A 21 2.75 -3.83 7.27
N ALA A 22 1.58 -3.46 6.75
CA ALA A 22 0.32 -4.19 6.95
C ALA A 22 0.27 -5.57 6.27
N THR A 23 1.27 -5.91 5.46
CA THR A 23 1.36 -7.15 4.67
C THR A 23 2.66 -7.93 4.87
N SER A 24 3.48 -7.56 5.85
CA SER A 24 4.79 -8.20 6.11
C SER A 24 4.72 -9.71 6.38
N ALA A 25 3.60 -10.23 6.88
CA ALA A 25 3.39 -11.65 7.16
C ALA A 25 2.56 -12.36 6.07
N LEU A 26 2.31 -11.71 4.92
CA LEU A 26 1.54 -12.27 3.81
C LEU A 26 2.46 -12.68 2.64
N THR A 27 2.01 -13.69 1.89
CA THR A 27 2.60 -14.01 0.58
C THR A 27 2.34 -12.88 -0.42
N GLU A 28 3.15 -12.78 -1.47
CA GLU A 28 2.97 -11.75 -2.52
C GLU A 28 1.61 -11.83 -3.20
N ASP A 29 1.10 -13.04 -3.42
CA ASP A 29 -0.22 -13.26 -4.01
C ASP A 29 -1.33 -12.71 -3.11
N ALA A 30 -1.24 -12.98 -1.81
CA ALA A 30 -2.21 -12.50 -0.84
C ALA A 30 -2.12 -10.99 -0.67
N GLU A 31 -0.92 -10.42 -0.57
CA GLU A 31 -0.68 -8.98 -0.59
C GLU A 31 -1.33 -8.35 -1.83
N GLY A 32 -1.07 -8.90 -3.01
CA GLY A 32 -1.64 -8.38 -4.24
C GLY A 32 -3.17 -8.43 -4.28
N GLN A 33 -3.80 -9.46 -3.71
CA GLN A 33 -5.26 -9.51 -3.58
C GLN A 33 -5.78 -8.40 -2.65
N MET A 34 -5.10 -8.15 -1.54
CA MET A 34 -5.51 -7.13 -0.58
C MET A 34 -5.47 -5.71 -1.18
N TYR A 35 -4.37 -5.36 -1.84
CA TYR A 35 -4.20 -4.04 -2.46
C TYR A 35 -5.16 -3.83 -3.64
N ARG A 36 -5.36 -4.85 -4.49
CA ARG A 36 -6.36 -4.78 -5.58
C ARG A 36 -7.77 -4.58 -5.03
N GLY A 37 -8.15 -5.31 -3.99
CA GLY A 37 -9.46 -5.15 -3.34
C GLY A 37 -9.66 -3.72 -2.83
N CYS A 38 -8.61 -3.13 -2.24
CA CYS A 38 -8.70 -1.75 -1.77
C CYS A 38 -8.93 -0.74 -2.91
N LYS A 39 -8.17 -0.85 -4.00
CA LYS A 39 -8.31 0.01 -5.18
C LYS A 39 -9.68 -0.17 -5.85
N GLN A 40 -10.20 -1.40 -5.95
CA GLN A 40 -11.54 -1.68 -6.50
C GLN A 40 -12.66 -1.03 -5.70
N LEU A 41 -12.48 -0.91 -4.38
CA LEU A 41 -13.41 -0.21 -3.48
C LEU A 41 -13.21 1.32 -3.49
N GLY A 42 -12.37 1.86 -4.39
CA GLY A 42 -12.16 3.29 -4.54
C GLY A 42 -11.31 3.93 -3.44
N MET A 43 -10.58 3.13 -2.65
CA MET A 43 -9.72 3.65 -1.59
C MET A 43 -8.41 4.21 -2.14
N THR A 44 -7.97 5.33 -1.58
CA THR A 44 -6.62 5.86 -1.78
C THR A 44 -5.67 5.26 -0.75
N LEU A 45 -4.55 4.69 -1.20
CA LEU A 45 -3.63 3.95 -0.35
C LEU A 45 -2.35 4.74 -0.10
N VAL A 46 -1.99 4.92 1.18
CA VAL A 46 -0.66 5.34 1.63
C VAL A 46 -0.07 4.14 2.35
N SER A 47 0.96 3.51 1.80
CA SER A 47 1.55 2.32 2.40
C SER A 47 3.02 2.52 2.72
N LEU A 48 3.47 1.89 3.80
CA LEU A 48 4.87 1.72 4.15
C LEU A 48 5.20 0.24 3.98
N GLY A 49 6.22 -0.05 3.19
CA GLY A 49 6.68 -1.40 2.99
C GLY A 49 8.03 -1.45 2.29
N HIS A 50 8.77 -2.53 2.55
CA HIS A 50 10.13 -2.72 2.04
C HIS A 50 10.15 -3.48 0.70
N ARG A 51 9.00 -3.96 0.21
CA ARG A 51 8.92 -4.78 -1.00
C ARG A 51 8.63 -3.92 -2.23
N SER A 52 9.47 -4.03 -3.25
CA SER A 52 9.24 -3.41 -4.57
C SER A 52 7.96 -3.93 -5.24
N SER A 53 7.44 -5.08 -4.83
CA SER A 53 6.12 -5.60 -5.26
C SER A 53 4.97 -4.64 -4.96
N LEU A 54 5.13 -3.67 -4.05
CA LEU A 54 4.08 -2.69 -3.76
C LEU A 54 3.94 -1.61 -4.84
N GLU A 55 5.01 -1.31 -5.58
CA GLU A 55 5.06 -0.20 -6.54
C GLU A 55 3.95 -0.30 -7.61
N LYS A 56 3.59 -1.52 -8.04
CA LYS A 56 2.48 -1.74 -9.00
C LYS A 56 1.12 -1.23 -8.53
N TYR A 57 0.92 -1.07 -7.23
CA TYR A 57 -0.33 -0.60 -6.62
C TYR A 57 -0.36 0.90 -6.32
N HIS A 58 0.77 1.59 -6.46
CA HIS A 58 0.91 3.00 -6.16
C HIS A 58 1.21 3.81 -7.42
N ASP A 59 0.89 5.10 -7.35
CA ASP A 59 1.08 6.04 -8.44
C ASP A 59 2.33 6.91 -8.17
N VAL A 60 2.74 7.00 -6.90
CA VAL A 60 3.89 7.76 -6.41
C VAL A 60 4.65 6.92 -5.38
N SER A 61 5.98 6.98 -5.43
CA SER A 61 6.90 6.41 -4.45
C SER A 61 7.67 7.51 -3.74
N LEU A 62 7.69 7.47 -2.41
CA LEU A 62 8.53 8.32 -1.57
C LEU A 62 9.65 7.47 -0.99
N LYS A 63 10.88 7.74 -1.42
CA LYS A 63 12.08 7.06 -0.91
C LYS A 63 12.77 7.96 0.11
N LEU A 64 12.93 7.45 1.33
CA LEU A 64 13.71 8.14 2.36
C LEU A 64 15.19 7.73 2.23
N CYS A 65 16.07 8.69 1.93
CA CYS A 65 17.49 8.45 1.63
C CYS A 65 18.40 8.59 2.86
N GLY A 66 17.83 8.91 4.03
CA GLY A 66 18.57 9.17 5.28
C GLY A 66 19.03 10.62 5.41
N GLU A 67 19.43 11.02 6.62
CA GLU A 67 19.93 12.38 6.92
C GLU A 67 18.95 13.50 6.52
N GLY A 68 17.65 13.23 6.61
CA GLY A 68 16.60 14.16 6.20
C GLY A 68 16.39 14.28 4.68
N ARG A 69 17.15 13.55 3.86
CA ARG A 69 16.99 13.51 2.40
C ARG A 69 15.89 12.54 2.00
N TRP A 70 15.13 12.92 0.98
CA TRP A 70 14.09 12.09 0.38
C TRP A 70 13.94 12.38 -1.11
N GLU A 71 13.44 11.39 -1.84
CA GLU A 71 13.18 11.44 -3.28
C GLU A 71 11.75 11.02 -3.54
N LEU A 72 11.04 11.79 -4.38
CA LEU A 72 9.67 11.49 -4.78
C LEU A 72 9.63 11.18 -6.28
N THR A 73 9.11 10.01 -6.61
CA THR A 73 9.08 9.50 -7.99
C THR A 73 7.65 9.12 -8.35
N LYS A 74 7.16 9.55 -9.52
CA LYS A 74 5.92 9.02 -10.10
C LYS A 74 6.20 7.64 -10.68
N LEU A 75 5.44 6.63 -10.25
CA LEU A 75 5.60 5.24 -10.68
C LEU A 75 4.79 4.90 -11.93
N LYS A 76 3.74 5.68 -12.19
CA LYS A 76 2.91 5.56 -13.39
C LYS A 76 2.92 6.88 -14.13
N GLU A 77 3.26 6.81 -15.41
CA GLU A 77 2.92 7.87 -16.36
C GLU A 77 1.45 7.68 -16.75
N GLU A 78 0.71 8.79 -16.83
CA GLU A 78 -0.70 8.80 -17.25
C GLU A 78 -0.91 8.19 -18.63
#